data_AF-A0A536HLC9-F1
#
_entry.id   AF-A0A536HLC9-F1
#
_cell.length_a   1.000
_cell.length_b   1.000
_cell.length_c   1.000
_cell.angle_alpha   90.00
_cell.angle_beta   90.00
_cell.angle_gamma   90.00
#
_symmetry.space_group_name_H-M   'P 1'
#
loop_
_entity.id
_entity.type
_entity.pdbx_description
1 polymer ?
#
loop_
_entity_poly.entity_id
_entity_poly.type
_entity_poly.pdbx_seq_one_letter_code
_entity_poly.pdbx_strand_id
1 'polypeptide(L)'
;GPDEVDEWMRRGFSVSFAGTLTYPKNDALRRAAVRVRADRLLVETDAPYLSPQARRGQRNEPAFVVDTLALLTEVRAEESAALGRQVTENARKLFGIRF
;
A
#
# COMPACT_ATOMS: atom_id res chain seq x y z
N GLY A 1 -1.79 -14.88 -0.37
CA GLY A 1 -2.96 -13.99 -0.19
C GLY A 1 -2.87 -13.28 1.15
N PRO A 2 -3.87 -12.48 1.54
CA PRO A 2 -3.84 -11.69 2.78
C PRO A 2 -3.50 -12.50 4.04
N ASP A 3 -3.85 -13.78 4.10
CA ASP A 3 -3.59 -14.63 5.27
C ASP A 3 -2.11 -15.02 5.44
N GLU A 4 -1.27 -14.85 4.40
CA GLU A 4 0.14 -15.25 4.40
C GLU A 4 1.10 -14.14 4.87
N VAL A 5 0.57 -12.96 5.25
CA VAL A 5 1.38 -11.79 5.65
C VAL A 5 2.43 -12.14 6.70
N ASP A 6 2.07 -12.92 7.72
CA ASP A 6 2.98 -13.25 8.82
C ASP A 6 4.17 -14.09 8.34
N GLU A 7 3.97 -14.97 7.34
CA GLU A 7 5.06 -15.73 6.73
C GLU A 7 5.93 -14.85 5.83
N TRP A 8 5.34 -13.93 5.08
CA TRP A 8 6.10 -12.98 4.29
C TRP A 8 6.99 -12.08 5.16
N MET A 9 6.48 -11.66 6.31
CA MET A 9 7.25 -10.90 7.31
C MET A 9 8.39 -11.73 7.89
N ARG A 10 8.18 -13.01 8.21
CA ARG A 10 9.25 -13.90 8.69
C ARG A 10 10.36 -14.08 7.65
N ARG A 11 10.02 -14.07 6.36
CA ARG A 11 10.98 -14.17 5.24
C ARG A 11 11.63 -12.83 4.87
N GLY A 12 11.25 -11.73 5.52
CA GLY A 12 11.83 -10.41 5.28
C GLY A 12 11.34 -9.73 4.00
N PHE A 13 10.20 -10.15 3.44
CA PHE A 13 9.61 -9.48 2.28
C PHE A 13 9.01 -8.13 2.65
N SER A 14 8.99 -7.22 1.68
CA SER A 14 8.17 -6.01 1.73
C SER A 14 6.81 -6.29 1.08
N VAL A 15 5.74 -5.65 1.57
CA VAL A 15 4.38 -5.85 1.08
C VAL A 15 3.83 -4.51 0.60
N SER A 16 3.44 -4.48 -0.67
CA SER A 16 2.85 -3.32 -1.34
C SER A 16 1.34 -3.47 -1.46
N PHE A 17 0.62 -2.34 -1.36
CA PHE A 17 -0.82 -2.28 -1.56
C PHE A 17 -1.16 -1.37 -2.74
N ALA A 18 -1.91 -1.91 -3.70
CA ALA A 18 -2.43 -1.19 -4.86
C ALA A 18 -3.86 -0.67 -4.62
N GLY A 19 -4.46 -0.04 -5.63
CA GLY A 19 -5.80 0.53 -5.55
C GLY A 19 -6.91 -0.46 -5.16
N THR A 20 -6.69 -1.77 -5.27
CA THR A 20 -7.60 -2.81 -4.77
C THR A 20 -7.86 -2.73 -3.26
N LEU A 21 -6.97 -2.12 -2.48
CA LEU A 21 -7.19 -1.83 -1.05
C LEU A 21 -8.47 -1.02 -0.83
N THR A 22 -8.79 -0.14 -1.79
CA THR A 22 -9.94 0.76 -1.75
C THR A 22 -11.26 0.12 -2.17
N TYR A 23 -11.25 -1.13 -2.63
CA TYR A 23 -12.47 -1.77 -3.11
C TYR A 23 -13.33 -2.22 -1.92
N PRO A 24 -14.64 -1.94 -1.91
CA PRO A 24 -15.50 -2.19 -0.75
C PRO A 24 -15.46 -3.64 -0.24
N LYS A 25 -15.28 -4.63 -1.13
CA LYS A 25 -15.28 -6.06 -0.76
C LYS A 25 -13.94 -6.59 -0.22
N ASN A 26 -12.87 -5.79 -0.23
CA ASN A 26 -11.51 -6.25 0.07
C ASN A 26 -11.12 -6.09 1.55
N ASP A 27 -12.00 -6.49 2.47
CA ASP A 27 -11.73 -6.39 3.92
C ASP A 27 -10.52 -7.22 4.36
N ALA A 28 -10.32 -8.40 3.76
CA ALA A 28 -9.16 -9.23 4.06
C ALA A 28 -7.85 -8.49 3.74
N LEU A 29 -7.82 -7.71 2.66
CA LEU A 29 -6.66 -6.92 2.27
C LEU A 29 -6.41 -5.76 3.24
N ARG A 30 -7.46 -5.09 3.71
CA ARG A 30 -7.35 -4.07 4.77
C ARG A 30 -6.83 -4.66 6.08
N ARG A 31 -7.32 -5.83 6.50
CA ARG A 31 -6.78 -6.54 7.67
C ARG A 31 -5.33 -6.96 7.51
N ALA A 32 -4.91 -7.36 6.31
CA ALA A 32 -3.50 -7.60 6.00
C ALA A 32 -2.67 -6.31 6.12
N ALA A 33 -3.18 -5.18 5.61
CA ALA A 33 -2.50 -3.88 5.67
C ALA A 33 -2.18 -3.44 7.10
N VAL A 34 -3.03 -3.75 8.08
CA VAL A 34 -2.75 -3.48 9.52
C VAL A 34 -1.63 -4.35 10.08
N ARG A 35 -1.52 -5.62 9.63
CA ARG A 35 -0.54 -6.59 10.16
C ARG A 35 0.86 -6.40 9.61
N VAL A 36 1.02 -5.81 8.42
CA VAL A 36 2.34 -5.56 7.83
C VAL A 36 3.12 -4.59 8.72
N ARG A 37 4.37 -4.95 9.02
CA ARG A 37 5.28 -4.07 9.79
C ARG A 37 5.53 -2.76 9.03
N ALA A 38 5.56 -1.65 9.75
CA ALA A 38 5.73 -0.32 9.15
C ALA A 38 7.02 -0.18 8.33
N ASP A 39 8.11 -0.88 8.69
CA ASP A 39 9.40 -0.87 7.98
C ASP A 39 9.44 -1.75 6.72
N ARG A 40 8.34 -2.44 6.41
CA ARG A 40 8.18 -3.34 5.25
C ARG A 40 6.98 -2.97 4.38
N LEU A 41 6.28 -1.89 4.72
CA LEU A 41 5.07 -1.44 4.04
C LEU A 41 5.42 -0.57 2.83
N LEU A 42 4.73 -0.83 1.71
CA LEU A 42 4.80 -0.03 0.49
C LEU A 42 3.39 0.26 -0.02
N VAL A 43 3.30 1.22 -0.95
CA VAL A 43 2.07 1.57 -1.66
C VAL A 43 2.40 1.74 -3.14
N GLU A 44 1.50 1.32 -4.02
CA GLU A 44 1.68 1.41 -5.46
C GLU A 44 0.35 1.66 -6.18
N THR A 45 0.42 1.80 -7.50
CA THR A 45 -0.77 1.92 -8.35
C THR A 45 -1.04 0.68 -9.19
N ASP A 46 0.02 -0.01 -9.64
CA ASP A 46 -0.06 -0.99 -10.74
C ASP A 46 -0.66 -0.36 -12.02
N ALA A 47 -0.41 0.93 -12.24
CA ALA A 47 -0.87 1.62 -13.44
C ALA A 47 -0.33 0.93 -14.71
N PRO A 48 -1.17 0.69 -15.72
CA PRO A 48 -2.49 1.30 -15.96
C PRO A 48 -3.71 0.58 -15.35
N TYR A 49 -3.49 -0.46 -14.54
CA TYR A 49 -4.53 -1.31 -13.95
C TYR A 49 -4.91 -0.87 -12.55
N LEU A 50 -5.93 -1.53 -11.97
CA LEU A 50 -6.27 -1.43 -10.55
C LEU A 50 -6.58 -0.01 -10.04
N SER A 51 -7.22 0.84 -10.86
CA SER A 51 -7.65 2.18 -10.46
C SER A 51 -8.37 2.16 -9.11
N PRO A 52 -8.01 3.05 -8.16
CA PRO A 52 -8.69 3.18 -6.88
C PRO A 52 -10.20 3.37 -7.04
N GLN A 53 -10.96 3.03 -6.01
CA GLN A 53 -12.43 3.03 -6.02
C GLN A 53 -13.00 4.41 -6.35
N ALA A 54 -12.40 5.49 -5.86
CA ALA A 54 -12.81 6.87 -6.16
C ALA A 54 -12.63 7.25 -7.64
N ARG A 55 -11.82 6.49 -8.40
CA ARG A 55 -11.49 6.72 -9.82
C ARG A 55 -11.89 5.54 -10.71
N ARG A 56 -12.83 4.71 -10.23
CA ARG A 56 -13.24 3.50 -10.95
C ARG A 56 -13.78 3.85 -12.34
N GLY A 57 -13.38 3.07 -13.35
CA GLY A 57 -13.75 3.30 -14.75
C GLY A 57 -12.78 4.21 -15.51
N GLN A 58 -11.87 4.90 -14.83
CA GLN A 58 -10.77 5.65 -15.44
C GLN A 58 -9.52 4.78 -15.56
N ARG A 59 -8.64 5.06 -16.53
CA ARG A 59 -7.30 4.44 -16.60
C ARG A 59 -6.51 4.82 -15.35
N ASN A 60 -5.83 3.86 -14.73
CA ASN A 60 -5.03 4.19 -13.55
C ASN A 60 -3.77 4.96 -13.94
N GLU A 61 -3.32 5.84 -13.06
CA GLU A 61 -2.16 6.70 -13.25
C GLU A 61 -1.27 6.69 -12.01
N PRO A 62 0.06 6.88 -12.13
CA PRO A 62 0.95 6.98 -10.97
C PRO A 62 0.51 8.01 -9.92
N ALA A 63 -0.10 9.11 -10.35
CA ALA A 63 -0.60 10.15 -9.46
C ALA A 63 -1.71 9.66 -8.51
N PHE A 64 -2.43 8.59 -8.85
CA PHE A 64 -3.53 8.06 -8.03
C PHE A 64 -3.05 7.21 -6.85
N VAL A 65 -1.72 7.06 -6.66
CA VAL A 65 -1.15 6.43 -5.47
C VAL A 65 -1.61 7.10 -4.18
N VAL A 66 -1.90 8.41 -4.24
CA VAL A 66 -2.39 9.20 -3.10
C VAL A 66 -3.72 8.70 -2.56
N ASP A 67 -4.61 8.16 -3.42
CA ASP A 67 -5.92 7.66 -2.98
C ASP A 67 -5.77 6.32 -2.23
N THR A 68 -4.83 5.47 -2.67
CA THR A 68 -4.47 4.24 -1.95
C THR A 68 -3.81 4.57 -0.61
N LEU A 69 -2.89 5.53 -0.59
CA LEU A 69 -2.20 5.96 0.64
C LEU A 69 -3.18 6.57 1.66
N ALA A 70 -4.16 7.35 1.20
CA ALA A 70 -5.20 7.93 2.05
C ALA A 70 -5.97 6.84 2.80
N LEU A 71 -6.48 5.83 2.10
CA LEU A 71 -7.18 4.74 2.78
C LEU A 71 -6.24 3.89 3.66
N LEU A 72 -5.01 3.66 3.22
CA LEU A 72 -4.03 2.92 4.03
C LEU A 72 -3.76 3.62 5.37
N THR A 73 -3.69 4.95 5.36
CA THR A 73 -3.55 5.80 6.54
C THR A 73 -4.73 5.61 7.50
N GLU A 74 -5.95 5.67 6.97
CA GLU A 74 -7.18 5.45 7.75
C GLU A 74 -7.23 4.05 8.37
N VAL A 75 -6.95 3.01 7.57
CA VAL A 75 -6.98 1.61 8.01
C VAL A 75 -5.95 1.33 9.11
N ARG A 76 -4.79 2.00 9.06
CA ARG A 76 -3.72 1.83 10.04
C ARG A 76 -3.79 2.80 11.22
N ALA A 77 -4.72 3.76 11.20
CA ALA A 77 -4.81 4.84 12.19
C ALA A 77 -3.48 5.60 12.37
N GLU A 78 -2.78 5.87 11.27
CA GLU A 78 -1.53 6.61 11.24
C GLU A 78 -1.75 8.02 10.65
N GLU A 79 -0.73 8.89 10.70
CA GLU A 79 -0.79 10.21 10.06
C GLU A 79 -0.26 10.11 8.61
N SER A 80 -0.95 10.76 7.67
CA SER A 80 -0.68 10.60 6.23
C SER A 80 0.74 11.00 5.83
N ALA A 81 1.23 12.15 6.32
CA ALA A 81 2.58 12.61 6.01
C ALA A 81 3.65 11.71 6.65
N ALA A 82 3.42 11.21 7.87
CA ALA A 82 4.31 10.26 8.54
C ALA A 82 4.39 8.93 7.79
N LEU A 83 3.23 8.35 7.42
CA LEU A 83 3.19 7.11 6.66
C LEU A 83 3.78 7.30 5.26
N GLY A 84 3.50 8.41 4.59
CA GLY A 84 4.11 8.78 3.31
C GLY A 84 5.65 8.83 3.36
N ARG A 85 6.22 9.46 4.40
CA ARG A 85 7.67 9.43 4.65
C ARG A 85 8.18 8.01 4.88
N GLN A 86 7.47 7.22 5.68
CA GLN A 86 7.85 5.84 6.00
C GLN A 86 7.90 4.95 4.74
N VAL A 87 6.84 4.95 3.93
CA VAL A 87 6.80 4.11 2.70
C VAL A 87 7.83 4.58 1.66
N THR A 88 8.13 5.88 1.63
CA THR A 88 9.20 6.44 0.78
C THR A 88 10.58 5.92 1.23
N GLU A 89 10.85 5.94 2.53
CA GLU A 89 12.10 5.43 3.09
C GLU A 89 12.24 3.92 2.89
N ASN A 90 11.14 3.17 3.04
CA ASN A 90 11.12 1.73 2.75
C ASN A 90 11.45 1.45 1.28
N ALA A 91 10.89 2.22 0.34
CA ALA A 91 11.18 2.09 -1.08
C ALA A 91 12.66 2.41 -1.38
N ARG A 92 13.20 3.48 -0.79
CA ARG A 92 14.62 3.84 -0.90
C ARG A 92 15.53 2.68 -0.46
N LYS A 93 15.26 2.10 0.70
CA LYS A 93 16.03 0.96 1.24
C LYS A 93 15.91 -0.29 0.37
N LEU A 94 14.69 -0.61 -0.08
CA LEU A 94 14.43 -1.82 -0.86
C LEU A 94 15.08 -1.76 -2.25
N PHE A 95 14.96 -0.63 -2.94
CA PHE A 95 15.41 -0.49 -4.32
C PHE A 95 16.78 0.17 -4.46
N GLY A 96 17.40 0.64 -3.37
CA GLY A 96 18.70 1.30 -3.40
C GLY A 96 18.70 2.66 -4.10
N ILE A 97 17.56 3.36 -4.13
CA ILE A 97 17.35 4.61 -4.86
C ILE A 97 17.55 5.84 -3.97
N ARG A 98 18.06 6.94 -4.56
CA ARG A 98 18.20 8.26 -3.92
C ARG A 98 17.34 9.27 -4.68
N PHE A 99 16.57 10.08 -3.96
CA PHE A 99 15.80 11.22 -4.48
C PHE A 99 16.24 12.47 -3.74
#